data_AF-A0AAX2I8W6-F1
#
_entry.id   AF-A0AAX2I8W6-F1
#
_cell.length_a   1.000
_cell.length_b   1.000
_cell.length_c   1.000
_cell.angle_alpha   90.00
_cell.angle_beta   90.00
_cell.angle_gamma   90.00
#
_symmetry.space_group_name_H-M   'P 1'
#
loop_
_entity.id
_entity.type
_entity.pdbx_description
1 polymer ?
#
loop_
_entity_poly.entity_id
_entity_poly.type
_entity_poly.pdbx_seq_one_letter_code
_entity_poly.pdbx_strand_id
1 'polypeptide(L)'
;MSDSIRTKEEMFDSLISIIKSKRFKRKLAKLNDNFFNLKQELHIRDLLLALFNKYHSQKGVRAIAEHPRLEKEKTTREERTSYTRVDLSLVDENFPKNPFKIELKYHFPKDKGGFSEYQESIQKHFENRNSNGFITHCL
;
A
#
# COMPACT_ATOMS: atom_id res chain seq x y z
N MET A 1 12.54 31.33 1.02
CA MET A 1 12.85 29.93 0.65
C MET A 1 11.50 29.24 0.56
N SER A 2 11.09 28.79 -0.64
CA SER A 2 9.80 28.10 -0.76
C SER A 2 9.94 26.73 -0.11
N ASP A 3 9.28 26.51 1.01
CA ASP A 3 9.11 25.18 1.59
C ASP A 3 8.44 24.32 0.51
N SER A 4 9.25 23.50 -0.14
CA SER A 4 8.84 22.70 -1.29
C SER A 4 7.76 21.74 -0.82
N ILE A 5 6.51 22.02 -1.19
CA ILE A 5 5.38 21.12 -1.00
C ILE A 5 5.74 19.82 -1.72
N ARG A 6 5.84 18.73 -0.97
CA ARG A 6 6.13 17.44 -1.58
C ARG A 6 4.92 16.95 -2.34
N THR A 7 5.08 16.63 -3.62
CA THR A 7 3.94 16.20 -4.44
C THR A 7 3.57 14.74 -4.11
N LYS A 8 2.33 14.35 -4.42
CA LYS A 8 1.89 12.95 -4.29
C LYS A 8 2.79 12.01 -5.10
N GLU A 9 3.29 12.47 -6.23
CA GLU A 9 4.22 11.74 -7.10
C GLU A 9 5.55 11.47 -6.38
N GLU A 10 6.15 12.48 -5.75
CA GLU A 10 7.41 12.32 -5.00
C GLU A 10 7.28 11.38 -3.79
N MET A 11 6.11 11.40 -3.13
CA MET A 11 5.79 10.49 -2.02
C MET A 11 5.64 9.05 -2.53
N PHE A 12 4.98 8.88 -3.68
CA PHE A 12 4.84 7.58 -4.34
C PHE A 12 6.19 7.04 -4.81
N ASP A 13 7.03 7.86 -5.44
CA ASP A 13 8.37 7.47 -5.88
C ASP A 13 9.26 7.06 -4.70
N SER A 14 9.13 7.75 -3.57
CA SER A 14 9.81 7.36 -2.33
C SER A 14 9.40 5.95 -1.90
N LEU A 15 8.10 5.62 -1.93
CA LEU A 15 7.61 4.27 -1.65
C LEU A 15 8.13 3.23 -2.66
N ILE A 16 8.11 3.55 -3.95
CA ILE A 16 8.63 2.67 -5.02
C ILE A 16 10.12 2.39 -4.81
N SER A 17 10.89 3.39 -4.38
CA SER A 17 12.32 3.22 -4.07
C SER A 17 12.56 2.21 -2.94
N ILE A 18 11.70 2.21 -1.91
CA ILE A 18 11.73 1.22 -0.82
C ILE A 18 11.46 -0.17 -1.38
N ILE A 19 10.40 -0.33 -2.16
CA ILE A 19 9.98 -1.62 -2.73
C ILE A 19 11.07 -2.21 -3.64
N LYS A 20 11.70 -1.38 -4.47
CA LYS A 20 12.78 -1.79 -5.38
C LYS A 20 14.09 -2.12 -4.64
N SER A 21 14.25 -1.71 -3.38
CA SER A 21 15.50 -1.88 -2.64
C SER A 21 15.84 -3.35 -2.38
N LYS A 22 17.14 -3.70 -2.44
CA LYS A 22 17.65 -5.03 -2.07
C LYS A 22 17.23 -5.43 -0.64
N ARG A 23 17.14 -4.45 0.26
CA ARG A 23 16.75 -4.67 1.66
C ARG A 23 15.29 -5.12 1.79
N PHE A 24 14.38 -4.46 1.07
CA PHE A 24 12.98 -4.85 1.06
C PHE A 24 12.81 -6.25 0.48
N LYS A 25 13.36 -6.51 -0.71
CA LYS A 25 13.28 -7.83 -1.37
C LYS A 25 13.77 -8.99 -0.48
N ARG A 26 14.91 -8.82 0.20
CA ARG A 26 15.43 -9.85 1.13
C ARG A 26 14.51 -10.08 2.32
N LYS A 27 13.91 -9.03 2.88
CA LYS A 27 12.97 -9.16 4.01
C LYS A 27 11.64 -9.78 3.56
N LEU A 28 11.16 -9.40 2.38
CA LEU A 28 9.97 -9.97 1.77
C LEU A 28 10.13 -11.47 1.51
N ALA A 29 11.25 -11.90 0.95
CA ALA A 29 11.53 -13.33 0.74
C ALA A 29 11.43 -14.12 2.07
N LYS A 30 12.05 -13.61 3.15
CA LYS A 30 11.93 -14.22 4.48
C LYS A 30 10.50 -14.24 5.00
N LEU A 31 9.71 -13.19 4.78
CA LEU A 31 8.30 -13.19 5.17
C LEU A 31 7.51 -14.28 4.42
N ASN A 32 7.76 -14.39 3.12
CA ASN A 32 7.08 -15.36 2.26
C ASN A 32 7.42 -16.81 2.64
N ASP A 33 8.65 -17.07 3.09
CA ASP A 33 9.05 -18.41 3.57
C ASP A 33 8.38 -18.79 4.91
N ASN A 34 7.88 -17.82 5.68
CA ASN A 34 7.30 -18.04 7.00
C ASN A 34 5.76 -17.94 7.03
N PHE A 35 5.14 -17.23 6.09
CA PHE A 35 3.70 -16.99 6.06
C PHE A 35 3.14 -17.26 4.67
N PHE A 36 2.44 -18.38 4.43
CA PHE A 36 2.06 -18.79 3.08
C PHE A 36 0.67 -18.32 2.58
N ASN A 37 -0.04 -17.41 3.27
CA ASN A 37 -1.44 -17.05 2.95
C ASN A 37 -1.78 -15.56 3.18
N LEU A 38 -3.04 -15.16 2.93
CA LEU A 38 -3.71 -13.83 3.11
C LEU A 38 -3.19 -12.91 4.25
N LYS A 39 -2.56 -13.45 5.30
CA LYS A 39 -1.91 -12.67 6.36
C LYS A 39 -0.66 -11.91 5.88
N GLN A 40 -0.13 -12.21 4.70
CA GLN A 40 1.05 -11.53 4.15
C GLN A 40 0.83 -10.03 3.91
N GLU A 41 -0.37 -9.59 3.51
CA GLU A 41 -0.63 -8.16 3.26
C GLU A 41 -0.33 -7.30 4.50
N LEU A 42 -0.73 -7.76 5.68
CA LEU A 42 -0.44 -7.11 6.96
C LEU A 42 1.07 -7.06 7.25
N HIS A 43 1.78 -8.18 7.04
CA HIS A 43 3.22 -8.23 7.26
C HIS A 43 4.01 -7.36 6.27
N ILE A 44 3.56 -7.30 5.02
CA ILE A 44 4.14 -6.46 3.98
C ILE A 44 3.88 -4.99 4.29
N ARG A 45 2.67 -4.63 4.74
CA ARG A 45 2.35 -3.28 5.23
C ARG A 45 3.31 -2.86 6.34
N ASP A 46 3.47 -3.69 7.35
CA ASP A 46 4.32 -3.37 8.51
C ASP A 46 5.79 -3.23 8.10
N LEU A 47 6.24 -4.08 7.16
CA LEU A 47 7.57 -3.98 6.56
C LEU A 47 7.76 -2.66 5.79
N LEU A 48 6.79 -2.27 4.96
CA LEU A 48 6.81 -1.02 4.21
C LEU A 48 6.82 0.18 5.14
N LEU A 49 5.93 0.20 6.14
CA LEU A 49 5.84 1.27 7.14
C LEU A 49 7.17 1.46 7.87
N ALA A 50 7.76 0.38 8.37
CA ALA A 50 9.01 0.44 9.11
C ALA A 50 10.18 0.91 8.25
N LEU A 51 10.29 0.44 7.01
CA LEU A 51 11.35 0.86 6.10
C LEU A 51 11.15 2.30 5.62
N PHE A 52 9.94 2.67 5.24
CA PHE A 52 9.63 4.02 4.80
C PHE A 52 9.97 5.03 5.89
N ASN A 53 9.46 4.83 7.12
CA ASN A 53 9.73 5.73 8.23
C ASN A 53 11.21 5.77 8.60
N LYS A 54 11.94 4.66 8.47
CA LYS A 54 13.40 4.67 8.69
C LYS A 54 14.15 5.58 7.72
N TYR A 55 13.73 5.66 6.47
CA TYR A 55 14.48 6.37 5.42
C TYR A 55 13.91 7.77 5.09
N HIS A 56 12.64 8.03 5.38
CA HIS A 56 11.94 9.24 4.92
C HIS A 56 11.33 10.08 6.04
N SER A 57 11.26 9.62 7.29
CA SER A 57 10.73 10.44 8.41
C SER A 57 11.52 11.73 8.62
N GLN A 58 12.83 11.68 8.42
CA GLN A 58 13.75 12.83 8.49
C GLN A 58 13.44 13.89 7.41
N LYS A 59 12.62 13.57 6.41
CA LYS A 59 12.22 14.45 5.30
C LYS A 59 10.80 15.02 5.48
N GLY A 60 10.27 15.01 6.72
CA GLY A 60 8.94 15.51 7.03
C GLY A 60 7.78 14.68 6.46
N VAL A 61 8.04 13.44 6.01
CA VAL A 61 7.02 12.53 5.50
C VAL A 61 7.01 11.23 6.30
N ARG A 62 5.84 10.85 6.82
CA ARG A 62 5.67 9.62 7.61
C ARG A 62 4.65 8.68 6.97
N ALA A 63 4.94 7.40 7.02
CA ALA A 63 3.99 6.33 6.75
C ALA A 63 3.22 5.97 8.02
N ILE A 64 1.90 5.92 7.94
CA ILE A 64 0.97 5.59 9.02
C ILE A 64 0.07 4.44 8.55
N ALA A 65 -0.09 3.41 9.37
CA ALA A 65 -1.04 2.33 9.08
C ALA A 65 -2.47 2.80 9.33
N GLU A 66 -3.39 2.43 8.44
CA GLU A 66 -4.84 2.55 8.66
C GLU A 66 -5.36 3.97 8.97
N HIS A 67 -4.71 5.01 8.43
CA HIS A 67 -5.07 6.41 8.65
C HIS A 67 -5.25 7.15 7.32
N PRO A 68 -6.18 8.10 7.14
CA PRO A 68 -7.35 8.36 7.95
C PRO A 68 -8.48 7.40 7.57
N ARG A 69 -9.21 6.89 8.56
CA ARG A 69 -10.46 6.17 8.33
C ARG A 69 -11.57 7.19 8.09
N LEU A 70 -11.91 7.43 6.82
CA LEU A 70 -13.08 8.25 6.50
C LEU A 70 -14.31 7.35 6.53
N GLU A 71 -15.34 7.77 7.27
CA GLU A 71 -16.66 7.14 7.16
C GLU A 71 -17.16 7.33 5.73
N LYS A 72 -17.63 6.24 5.12
CA LYS A 72 -18.29 6.30 3.82
C LYS A 72 -19.64 6.97 4.00
N GLU A 73 -19.99 7.83 3.07
CA GLU A 73 -21.32 8.43 3.01
C GLU A 73 -22.37 7.33 2.91
N LYS A 74 -23.39 7.41 3.78
CA LYS A 74 -24.50 6.46 3.79
C LYS A 74 -25.46 6.81 2.67
N THR A 75 -25.73 5.88 1.78
CA THR A 75 -26.72 6.06 0.72
C THR A 75 -28.15 5.77 1.21
N THR A 76 -28.30 5.04 2.31
CA THR A 76 -29.59 4.76 2.96
C THR A 76 -29.50 4.82 4.49
N ARG A 77 -30.62 5.05 5.18
CA ARG A 77 -30.66 5.16 6.66
C ARG A 77 -30.35 3.84 7.39
N GLU A 78 -30.45 2.71 6.70
CA GLU A 78 -30.26 1.36 7.26
C GLU A 78 -28.84 0.83 7.05
N GLU A 79 -28.01 1.53 6.28
CA GLU A 79 -26.62 1.14 6.05
C GLU A 79 -25.78 1.21 7.32
N ARG A 80 -25.02 0.14 7.55
CA ARG A 80 -23.99 0.11 8.58
C ARG A 80 -22.92 1.15 8.26
N THR A 81 -22.49 1.90 9.27
CA THR A 81 -21.29 2.74 9.18
C THR A 81 -20.12 1.90 8.67
N SER A 82 -19.57 2.29 7.53
CA SER A 82 -18.42 1.63 6.91
C SER A 82 -17.34 2.67 6.64
N TYR A 83 -16.08 2.25 6.62
CA TYR A 83 -14.94 3.17 6.43
C TYR A 83 -14.24 2.90 5.09
N THR A 84 -13.60 3.92 4.54
CA THR A 84 -12.69 3.73 3.40
C THR A 84 -11.54 2.80 3.81
N ARG A 85 -11.33 1.74 3.04
CA ARG A 85 -10.21 0.82 3.27
C ARG A 85 -8.91 1.52 2.90
N VAL A 86 -8.01 1.63 3.87
CA VAL A 86 -6.69 2.23 3.71
C VAL A 86 -5.73 1.36 4.50
N ASP A 87 -4.75 0.76 3.82
CA ASP A 87 -3.77 -0.09 4.49
C ASP A 87 -2.58 0.75 4.98
N LEU A 88 -2.13 1.69 4.15
CA LEU A 88 -1.01 2.59 4.45
C LEU A 88 -1.33 4.00 3.97
N SER A 89 -0.91 5.02 4.71
CA SER A 89 -0.90 6.40 4.22
C SER A 89 0.43 7.06 4.42
N LEU A 90 0.83 7.86 3.45
CA LEU A 90 1.98 8.73 3.54
C LEU A 90 1.46 10.14 3.85
N VAL A 91 1.96 10.74 4.93
CA VAL A 91 1.53 12.03 5.46
C VAL A 91 2.72 12.97 5.44
N ASP A 92 2.57 14.09 4.73
CA ASP A 92 3.47 15.24 4.85
C ASP A 92 3.09 16.01 6.11
N GLU A 93 4.06 16.26 6.99
CA GLU A 93 3.88 16.98 8.25
C GLU A 93 3.42 18.42 8.04
N ASN A 94 3.78 19.04 6.93
CA ASN A 94 3.33 20.38 6.55
C ASN A 94 1.89 20.36 6.02
N PHE A 95 1.42 19.22 5.50
CA PHE A 95 0.10 19.07 4.89
C PHE A 95 -0.66 17.83 5.38
N PRO A 96 -0.91 17.69 6.70
CA PRO A 96 -1.45 16.46 7.28
C PRO A 96 -2.88 16.13 6.84
N LYS A 97 -3.62 17.11 6.32
CA LYS A 97 -5.01 16.94 5.86
C LYS A 97 -5.14 16.28 4.48
N ASN A 98 -4.05 16.14 3.71
CA ASN A 98 -4.07 15.54 2.37
C ASN A 98 -3.12 14.34 2.26
N PRO A 99 -3.37 13.26 3.03
CA PRO A 99 -2.52 12.09 3.01
C PRO A 99 -2.63 11.33 1.68
N PHE A 100 -1.51 10.77 1.23
CA PHE A 100 -1.49 9.85 0.11
C PHE A 100 -1.84 8.45 0.60
N LYS A 101 -3.04 7.97 0.24
CA LYS A 101 -3.62 6.71 0.71
C LYS A 101 -3.30 5.55 -0.22
N ILE A 102 -2.94 4.41 0.35
CA ILE A 102 -2.52 3.22 -0.37
C ILE A 102 -3.32 2.01 0.13
N GLU A 103 -3.87 1.25 -0.82
CA GLU A 103 -4.39 -0.09 -0.59
C GLU A 103 -3.36 -1.10 -1.13
N LEU A 104 -3.01 -2.06 -0.29
CA LEU A 104 -2.09 -3.13 -0.64
C LEU A 104 -2.89 -4.34 -1.11
N LYS A 105 -2.37 -4.95 -2.16
CA LYS A 105 -2.86 -6.23 -2.66
C LYS A 105 -1.67 -7.11 -2.92
N TYR A 106 -1.66 -8.26 -2.26
CA TYR A 106 -0.63 -9.26 -2.46
C TYR A 106 -1.24 -10.54 -3.01
N HIS A 107 -0.60 -11.12 -4.02
CA HIS A 107 -0.95 -12.43 -4.56
C HIS A 107 0.30 -13.29 -4.55
N PHE A 108 0.22 -14.46 -3.92
CA PHE A 108 1.34 -15.37 -3.87
C PHE A 108 1.44 -16.13 -5.22
N PRO A 109 2.60 -16.11 -5.89
CA PRO A 109 2.78 -16.75 -7.20
C PRO A 109 2.43 -18.23 -7.25
N LYS A 110 2.61 -18.93 -6.11
CA LYS A 110 2.38 -20.38 -6.02
C LYS A 110 0.92 -20.77 -5.85
N ASP A 111 0.01 -19.81 -5.64
CA ASP A 111 -1.41 -20.12 -5.39
C ASP A 111 -2.17 -20.47 -6.68
N LYS A 112 -1.64 -20.15 -7.86
CA LYS A 112 -2.22 -20.54 -9.17
C LYS A 112 -1.16 -20.68 -10.27
N GLY A 113 -0.82 -21.93 -10.61
CA GLY A 113 -0.10 -22.29 -11.84
C GLY A 113 1.24 -21.59 -12.10
N GLY A 114 1.86 -20.94 -11.11
CA GLY A 114 3.07 -20.16 -11.31
C GLY A 114 2.89 -19.02 -12.32
N PHE A 115 1.76 -18.30 -12.25
CA PHE A 115 1.40 -17.15 -13.11
C PHE A 115 0.81 -17.46 -14.49
N SER A 116 0.57 -18.71 -14.87
CA SER A 116 -0.11 -19.03 -16.15
C SER A 116 -1.54 -18.46 -16.25
N GLU A 117 -2.23 -18.34 -15.11
CA GLU A 117 -3.61 -17.81 -15.01
C GLU A 117 -3.67 -16.36 -14.48
N TYR A 118 -2.52 -15.68 -14.41
CA TYR A 118 -2.40 -14.38 -13.75
C TYR A 118 -3.28 -13.29 -14.37
N GLN A 119 -3.45 -13.33 -15.70
CA GLN A 119 -4.29 -12.39 -16.45
C GLN A 119 -5.76 -12.44 -15.99
N GLU A 120 -6.33 -13.61 -15.74
CA GLU A 120 -7.74 -13.72 -15.31
C GLU A 120 -7.98 -13.09 -13.93
N SER A 121 -7.03 -13.24 -13.00
CA SER A 121 -7.16 -12.70 -11.64
C SER A 121 -7.07 -11.18 -11.61
N ILE A 122 -6.15 -10.59 -12.40
CA ILE A 122 -6.00 -9.15 -12.53
C ILE A 122 -7.20 -8.57 -13.26
N GLN A 123 -7.57 -9.11 -14.43
CA GLN A 123 -8.65 -8.55 -15.22
C GLN A 123 -9.98 -8.54 -14.44
N LYS A 124 -10.30 -9.63 -13.75
CA LYS A 124 -11.52 -9.76 -12.96
C LYS A 124 -11.54 -8.87 -11.70
N HIS A 125 -10.40 -8.61 -11.09
CA HIS A 125 -10.30 -7.78 -9.89
C HIS A 125 -10.06 -6.29 -10.14
N PHE A 126 -9.55 -5.91 -11.32
CA PHE A 126 -9.12 -4.55 -11.66
C PHE A 126 -10.11 -3.85 -12.58
N GLU A 127 -10.40 -4.42 -13.75
CA GLU A 127 -11.28 -3.77 -14.75
C GLU A 127 -12.71 -3.65 -14.20
N ASN A 128 -13.19 -4.67 -13.49
CA ASN A 128 -14.54 -4.66 -12.92
C ASN A 128 -14.70 -3.76 -11.67
N ARG A 129 -13.62 -3.24 -11.07
CA ARG A 129 -13.69 -2.53 -9.78
C ARG A 129 -13.18 -1.08 -9.78
N ASN A 130 -12.77 -0.52 -10.92
CA ASN A 130 -12.33 0.88 -11.04
C ASN A 130 -11.28 1.31 -9.98
N SER A 131 -10.24 0.52 -9.72
CA SER A 131 -9.21 0.89 -8.74
C SER A 131 -8.11 1.79 -9.33
N ASN A 132 -7.63 2.77 -8.58
CA ASN A 132 -6.65 3.78 -9.02
C ASN A 132 -5.17 3.34 -9.02
N GLY A 133 -4.82 2.13 -8.58
CA GLY A 133 -3.43 1.65 -8.62
C GLY A 133 -3.18 0.33 -7.90
N PHE A 134 -2.18 -0.42 -8.38
CA PHE A 134 -1.77 -1.69 -7.81
C PHE A 134 -0.24 -1.83 -7.89
N ILE A 135 0.35 -2.46 -6.87
CA ILE A 135 1.77 -2.80 -6.86
C ILE A 135 1.91 -4.30 -7.08
N THR A 136 2.14 -4.70 -8.33
CA THR A 136 2.63 -6.05 -8.65
C THR A 136 4.14 -6.01 -8.42
N HIS A 137 4.62 -6.76 -7.43
CA HIS A 137 6.04 -7.07 -7.37
C HIS A 137 6.22 -8.56 -7.60
N CYS A 138 6.70 -8.88 -8.81
CA CYS A 138 7.24 -10.19 -9.13
C CYS A 138 8.46 -10.45 -8.24
N LEU A 139 8.45 -11.60 -7.56
CA LEU A 139 9.67 -12.33 -7.22
C LEU A 139 9.95 -13.30 -8.35
#